data_AF-A0A3D3R578-F1
#
_entry.id   AF-A0A3D3R578-F1
#
_cell.length_a   1.000
_cell.length_b   1.000
_cell.length_c   1.000
_cell.angle_alpha   90.00
_cell.angle_beta   90.00
_cell.angle_gamma   90.00
#
_symmetry.space_group_name_H-M   'P 1'
#
loop_
_entity.id
_entity.type
_entity.pdbx_description
1 polymer ?
#
loop_
_entity_poly.entity_id
_entity_poly.type
_entity_poly.pdbx_seq_one_letter_code
_entity_poly.pdbx_strand_id
1 'polypeptide(L)'
;MSFSVDNIQSLNELRQFIHKTLCEKENLLEEQFSMTEMSLIRRGRSCGLQFSINGPRSVRLGAIWASDSNMVYFYDARGERYAKVHLPNRIFMAEEEAA
;
A
#
# COMPACT_ATOMS: atom_id res chain seq x y z
N MET A 1 17.36 4.61 -4.92
CA MET A 1 17.41 3.97 -3.58
C MET A 1 16.44 2.79 -3.56
N SER A 2 16.86 1.64 -3.05
CA SER A 2 16.01 0.47 -2.83
C SER A 2 15.32 0.62 -1.46
N PHE A 3 13.98 0.70 -1.44
CA PHE A 3 13.24 0.66 -0.19
C PHE A 3 13.22 -0.78 0.30
N SER A 4 14.04 -1.06 1.32
CA SER A 4 14.04 -2.36 1.98
C SER A 4 12.98 -2.35 3.08
N VAL A 5 12.24 -3.45 3.20
CA VAL A 5 11.13 -3.61 4.15
C VAL A 5 11.57 -3.32 5.59
N ASP A 6 12.82 -3.64 5.92
CA ASP A 6 13.42 -3.46 7.25
C ASP A 6 13.55 -1.99 7.70
N ASN A 7 13.54 -1.05 6.74
CA ASN A 7 13.73 0.37 7.02
C ASN A 7 12.42 1.17 7.04
N ILE A 8 11.27 0.53 6.81
CA ILE A 8 9.99 1.23 6.82
C ILE A 8 9.59 1.47 8.28
N GLN A 9 9.55 2.73 8.70
CA GLN A 9 9.24 3.17 10.06
C GLN A 9 8.05 4.12 10.11
N SER A 10 7.68 4.72 8.97
CA SER A 10 6.57 5.67 8.88
C SER A 10 5.55 5.27 7.81
N LEU A 11 4.35 5.83 7.93
CA LEU A 11 3.30 5.63 6.93
C LEU A 11 3.69 6.24 5.57
N ASN A 12 4.48 7.32 5.55
CA ASN A 12 4.98 7.90 4.32
C ASN A 12 5.98 6.97 3.60
N GLU A 13 6.90 6.35 4.34
CA GLU A 13 7.82 5.36 3.77
C GLU A 13 7.07 4.12 3.28
N LEU A 14 6.01 3.70 3.98
CA LEU A 14 5.16 2.61 3.53
C LEU A 14 4.48 2.94 2.20
N ARG A 15 3.94 4.16 2.06
CA ARG A 15 3.34 4.64 0.79
C ARG A 15 4.35 4.59 -0.35
N GLN A 16 5.56 5.10 -0.13
CA GLN A 16 6.62 5.10 -1.15
C GLN A 16 7.03 3.67 -1.54
N PHE A 17 7.20 2.80 -0.56
CA PHE A 17 7.51 1.39 -0.79
C PHE A 17 6.42 0.69 -1.62
N ILE A 18 5.15 0.87 -1.24
CA ILE A 18 4.01 0.25 -1.95
C ILE A 18 3.90 0.80 -3.37
N HIS A 19 3.96 2.13 -3.54
CA HIS A 19 3.85 2.77 -4.86
C HIS A 19 4.92 2.25 -5.82
N LYS A 20 6.18 2.21 -5.37
CA LYS A 20 7.29 1.67 -6.15
C LYS A 20 7.09 0.19 -6.48
N THR A 21 6.73 -0.63 -5.50
CA THR A 21 6.51 -2.07 -5.70
C THR A 21 5.41 -2.35 -6.73
N LEU A 22 4.31 -1.59 -6.69
CA LEU A 22 3.23 -1.71 -7.66
C LEU A 22 3.67 -1.22 -9.05
N CYS A 23 4.40 -0.11 -9.14
CA CYS A 23 4.92 0.37 -10.42
C CYS A 23 5.89 -0.63 -11.06
N GLU A 24 6.83 -1.18 -10.29
CA GLU A 24 7.78 -2.19 -10.75
C GLU A 24 7.08 -3.47 -11.27
N LYS A 25 5.97 -3.87 -10.62
CA LYS A 25 5.21 -5.08 -11.00
C LYS A 25 4.72 -5.09 -12.46
N GLU A 26 4.30 -3.94 -12.98
CA GLU A 26 3.78 -3.80 -14.36
C GLU A 26 4.66 -2.90 -15.24
N ASN A 27 5.90 -2.63 -14.82
CA ASN A 27 6.82 -1.70 -15.50
C ASN A 27 6.20 -0.31 -15.77
N LEU A 28 5.43 0.20 -14.81
CA LEU A 28 4.84 1.53 -14.88
C LEU A 28 5.87 2.59 -14.50
N LEU A 29 5.78 3.75 -15.14
CA LEU A 29 6.59 4.92 -14.79
C LEU A 29 6.02 5.59 -13.54
N GLU A 30 6.72 5.50 -12.42
CA GLU A 30 6.31 6.03 -11.10
C GLU A 30 5.81 7.49 -11.18
N GLU A 31 6.45 8.32 -11.99
CA GLU A 31 6.12 9.75 -12.15
C GLU A 31 4.84 10.01 -12.93
N GLN A 32 4.35 9.03 -13.70
CA GLN A 32 3.16 9.18 -14.54
C GLN A 32 1.89 8.61 -13.90
N PHE A 33 2.03 7.75 -12.89
CA PHE A 33 0.89 7.05 -12.28
C PHE A 33 0.80 7.35 -10.79
N SER A 34 -0.24 8.10 -10.42
CA SER A 34 -0.54 8.42 -9.03
C SER A 34 -1.17 7.22 -8.32
N MET A 35 -0.82 7.06 -7.05
CA MET A 35 -1.46 6.11 -6.15
C MET A 35 -2.54 6.81 -5.33
N THR A 36 -3.72 6.21 -5.25
CA THR A 36 -4.78 6.64 -4.34
C THR A 36 -4.80 5.74 -3.12
N GLU A 37 -5.18 6.29 -1.97
CA GLU A 37 -5.33 5.55 -0.73
C GLU A 37 -6.72 5.70 -0.12
N MET A 38 -7.16 4.69 0.62
CA MET A 38 -8.45 4.66 1.31
C MET A 38 -8.30 3.97 2.67
N SER A 39 -8.82 4.60 3.72
CA SER A 39 -8.87 4.03 5.06
C SER A 39 -9.83 2.85 5.12
N LEU A 40 -9.38 1.75 5.72
CA LEU A 40 -10.19 0.55 5.93
C LEU A 40 -10.74 0.55 7.35
N ILE A 41 -12.07 0.51 7.46
CA ILE A 41 -12.77 0.49 8.75
C ILE A 41 -13.36 -0.89 8.98
N ARG A 42 -13.03 -1.50 10.13
CA ARG A 42 -13.62 -2.75 10.59
C ARG A 42 -14.23 -2.54 11.97
N ARG A 43 -15.54 -2.80 12.11
CA ARG A 43 -16.28 -2.62 13.37
C ARG A 43 -16.09 -1.21 13.98
N GLY A 44 -16.09 -0.18 13.14
CA GLY A 44 -15.93 1.22 13.56
C GLY A 44 -14.51 1.63 13.95
N ARG A 45 -13.49 0.77 13.76
CA ARG A 45 -12.09 1.09 14.00
C ARG A 45 -11.31 1.05 12.69
N SER A 46 -10.39 2.00 12.52
CA SER A 46 -9.44 1.95 11.42
C SER A 46 -8.51 0.74 11.61
N CYS A 47 -8.43 -0.12 10.60
CA CYS A 47 -7.68 -1.38 10.64
C CYS A 47 -6.64 -1.49 9.51
N GLY A 48 -6.44 -0.42 8.74
CA GLY A 48 -5.48 -0.44 7.65
C GLY A 48 -5.78 0.56 6.54
N LEU A 49 -5.04 0.41 5.45
CA LEU A 49 -5.17 1.23 4.25
C LEU A 49 -5.21 0.33 3.02
N GLN A 50 -6.06 0.69 2.07
CA GLN A 50 -6.04 0.19 0.72
C GLN A 50 -5.33 1.22 -0.17
N PHE A 51 -4.43 0.73 -1.02
CA PHE A 51 -3.72 1.49 -2.03
C PHE A 51 -4.12 0.99 -3.41
N SER A 52 -4.21 1.88 -4.39
CA SER A 52 -4.54 1.51 -5.76
C SER A 52 -3.84 2.42 -6.77
N ILE A 53 -3.31 1.81 -7.84
CA ILE A 53 -2.77 2.51 -9.00
C ILE A 53 -3.64 2.16 -10.20
N ASN A 54 -4.13 3.19 -10.89
CA ASN A 54 -4.85 3.04 -12.15
C ASN A 54 -3.85 3.25 -13.28
N GLY A 55 -3.44 2.15 -13.90
CA GLY A 55 -2.58 2.14 -15.06
C GLY A 55 -3.34 2.38 -16.37
N PRO A 56 -2.61 2.44 -17.51
CA PRO A 56 -3.23 2.57 -18.81
C PRO A 56 -4.01 1.29 -19.15
N ARG A 57 -5.04 1.40 -19.99
CA ARG A 57 -5.85 0.24 -20.45
C ARG A 57 -6.60 -0.51 -19.32
N SER A 58 -7.11 0.23 -18.34
CA SER A 58 -7.89 -0.30 -17.20
C SER A 58 -7.13 -1.27 -16.27
N VAL A 59 -5.79 -1.24 -16.28
CA VAL A 59 -4.98 -1.96 -15.30
C VAL A 59 -5.22 -1.34 -13.92
N ARG A 60 -5.63 -2.15 -12.94
CA ARG A 60 -5.76 -1.73 -11.55
C ARG A 60 -4.89 -2.60 -10.67
N LEU A 61 -3.79 -2.04 -10.21
CA LEU A 61 -2.95 -2.68 -9.21
C LEU A 61 -3.35 -2.21 -7.83
N GLY A 62 -3.23 -3.08 -6.84
CA GLY A 62 -3.64 -2.75 -5.49
C GLY A 62 -2.74 -3.33 -4.42
N ALA A 63 -2.73 -2.69 -3.27
CA ALA A 63 -2.16 -3.25 -2.06
C ALA A 63 -3.07 -2.95 -0.87
N ILE A 64 -3.05 -3.83 0.13
CA ILE A 64 -3.75 -3.64 1.40
C ILE A 64 -2.72 -3.75 2.51
N TRP A 65 -2.56 -2.71 3.31
CA TRP A 65 -1.84 -2.80 4.57
C TRP A 65 -2.84 -3.00 5.71
N ALA A 66 -2.72 -4.12 6.41
CA ALA A 66 -3.51 -4.45 7.60
C ALA A 66 -2.71 -4.06 8.84
N SER A 67 -3.08 -2.94 9.48
CA SER A 67 -2.34 -2.34 10.59
C SER A 67 -2.29 -3.23 11.84
N ASP A 68 -3.37 -3.97 12.12
CA ASP A 68 -3.45 -4.90 13.26
C ASP A 68 -2.36 -5.97 13.22
N SER A 69 -2.10 -6.50 12.02
CA SER A 69 -1.11 -7.59 11.78
C SER A 69 0.22 -7.08 11.23
N ASN A 70 0.32 -5.78 10.95
CA ASN A 70 1.43 -5.15 10.26
C ASN A 70 1.88 -5.92 8.99
N MET A 71 0.90 -6.29 8.17
CA MET A 71 1.09 -7.05 6.93
C MET A 71 0.64 -6.23 5.74
N VAL A 72 1.43 -6.26 4.66
CA VAL A 72 1.04 -5.75 3.35
C VAL A 72 0.70 -6.92 2.44
N TYR A 73 -0.42 -6.84 1.75
CA TYR A 73 -0.88 -7.80 0.74
C TYR A 73 -0.92 -7.09 -0.61
N PHE A 74 -0.27 -7.66 -1.62
CA PHE A 74 -0.23 -7.09 -2.96
C PHE A 74 -1.10 -7.89 -3.93
N TYR A 75 -1.84 -7.17 -4.76
CA TYR A 75 -2.80 -7.69 -5.73
C TYR A 75 -2.43 -7.20 -7.13
N ASP A 76 -2.52 -8.10 -8.10
CA ASP A 76 -2.28 -7.79 -9.49
C ASP A 76 -3.54 -7.23 -10.19
N ALA A 77 -3.42 -6.96 -11.49
CA ALA A 77 -4.51 -6.43 -12.30
C ALA A 77 -5.74 -7.36 -12.42
N ARG A 78 -5.59 -8.64 -12.08
CA ARG A 78 -6.66 -9.64 -12.07
C ARG A 78 -7.34 -9.75 -10.69
N GLY A 79 -6.84 -9.01 -9.70
CA GLY A 79 -7.27 -9.10 -8.32
C GLY A 79 -6.69 -10.31 -7.58
N GLU A 80 -5.68 -10.98 -8.14
CA GLU A 80 -5.02 -12.11 -7.51
C GLU A 80 -3.92 -11.62 -6.57
N ARG A 81 -3.89 -12.17 -5.36
CA ARG A 81 -2.83 -11.85 -4.41
C ARG A 81 -1.54 -12.56 -4.80
N TYR A 82 -0.53 -11.80 -5.21
CA TYR A 82 0.75 -12.35 -5.65
C TYR A 82 1.86 -12.25 -4.59
N ALA A 83 1.74 -11.35 -3.61
CA ALA A 83 2.74 -11.22 -2.55
C ALA A 83 2.12 -10.83 -1.21
N LYS A 84 2.83 -11.18 -0.13
CA LYS A 84 2.57 -10.72 1.23
C LYS A 84 3.90 -10.37 1.90
N VAL A 85 3.94 -9.27 2.62
CA VAL A 85 5.17 -8.74 3.23
C VAL A 85 4.89 -8.32 4.67
N HIS A 86 5.66 -8.83 5.61
CA HIS A 86 5.59 -8.41 7.00
C HIS A 86 6.47 -7.20 7.21
N LEU A 87 5.93 -6.15 7.83
CA LEU A 87 6.71 -4.99 8.22
C LEU A 87 7.28 -5.25 9.62
N PRO A 88 8.61 -5.30 9.80
CA PRO A 88 9.22 -5.61 11.09
C PRO A 88 9.02 -4.47 12.10
N ASN A 89 8.98 -3.22 11.64
CA ASN A 89 8.70 -2.07 12.51
C ASN A 89 7.22 -1.75 12.50
N ARG A 90 6.67 -1.48 13.68
CA ARG A 90 5.26 -1.14 13.82
C ARG A 90 5.00 0.28 13.32
N ILE A 91 4.05 0.40 12.38
CA ILE A 91 3.61 1.67 11.82
C ILE A 91 2.27 2.04 12.44
N PHE A 92 2.13 3.30 12.83
CA PHE A 92 0.89 3.84 13.37
C PHE A 92 0.16 4.63 12.28
N MET A 93 -1.16 4.46 12.20
CA MET A 93 -1.98 5.37 11.42
C MET A 93 -2.01 6.72 12.13
N ALA A 94 -1.78 7.80 11.40
CA ALA A 94 -2.19 9.11 11.89
C ALA A 94 -3.72 9.07 12.01
N GLU A 95 -4.24 9.27 13.22
CA GLU A 95 -5.67 9.46 13.43
C GLU A 95 -6.06 10.69 12.60
N GLU A 96 -6.88 10.51 11.55
CA GLU A 96 -7.56 11.64 10.94
C GLU A 96 -8.38 12.28 12.04
N GLU A 97 -7.94 13.47 12.43
CA GLU A 97 -8.61 14.40 13.31
C GLU A 97 -10.04 14.56 12.78
N ALA A 98 -10.98 13.91 13.47
CA ALA A 98 -12.39 13.99 13.16
C ALA A 98 -12.83 15.44 13.38
N ALA A 99 -12.96 16.19 12.28
CA ALA A 99 -13.63 17.48 12.24
C ALA A 99 -15.15 17.31 12.35
#